data_AF-A0A848AVF4-F1
#
_entry.id   AF-A0A848AVF4-F1
#
_cell.length_a   1.000
_cell.length_b   1.000
_cell.length_c   1.000
_cell.angle_alpha   90.00
_cell.angle_beta   90.00
_cell.angle_gamma   90.00
#
_symmetry.space_group_name_H-M   'P 1'
#
loop_
_entity.id
_entity.type
_entity.pdbx_description
1 polymer ?
#
loop_
_entity_poly.entity_id
_entity_poly.type
_entity_poly.pdbx_seq_one_letter_code
_entity_poly.pdbx_strand_id
1 'polypeptide(L)' 'MAIKKEFYVELADGTKLFRTFSDEGKQIIQNETGVIFDDAVDVEGATFTYSETETNLPGENDEQG' A
#
# COMPACT_ATOMS: atom_id res chain seq x y z
N MET A 1 4.69 -1.32 -12.50
CA MET A 1 3.86 -2.17 -11.61
C MET A 1 4.76 -2.92 -10.62
N ALA A 2 5.48 -2.18 -9.79
CA ALA A 2 6.27 -2.77 -8.72
C ALA A 2 5.58 -2.44 -7.39
N ILE A 3 4.53 -3.21 -7.06
CA ILE A 3 3.99 -3.20 -5.70
C ILE A 3 5.02 -3.85 -4.78
N LYS A 4 5.43 -3.13 -3.74
CA LYS A 4 6.29 -3.64 -2.68
C LYS A 4 5.45 -3.98 -1.46
N LYS A 5 5.87 -5.06 -0.79
CA LYS A 5 5.35 -5.47 0.50
C LYS A 5 6.54 -5.63 1.43
N GLU A 6 6.53 -4.90 2.54
CA GLU A 6 7.58 -4.98 3.56
C GLU A 6 6.99 -5.14 4.95
N PHE A 7 7.79 -5.70 5.85
CA PHE A 7 7.42 -5.80 7.24
C PHE A 7 7.37 -4.39 7.85
N TYR A 8 6.23 -4.04 8.46
CA TYR A 8 6.00 -2.72 9.02
C TYR A 8 6.23 -2.72 10.53
N VAL A 9 5.48 -3.55 11.26
CA VAL A 9 5.56 -3.61 12.72
C VAL A 9 5.04 -4.94 13.23
N GLU A 10 5.55 -5.39 14.38
CA GLU A 10 4.97 -6.48 15.15
C GLU A 10 4.26 -5.88 16.36
N LEU A 11 2.98 -6.20 16.49
CA LEU A 11 2.15 -5.79 17.62
C LEU A 11 2.53 -6.58 18.88
N ALA A 12 2.15 -6.07 20.05
CA ALA A 12 2.49 -6.68 21.33
C ALA A 12 1.90 -8.09 21.55
N ASP A 13 0.90 -8.47 20.77
CA ASP A 13 0.28 -9.80 20.74
C ASP A 13 1.01 -10.79 19.82
N GLY A 14 2.06 -10.36 19.13
CA GLY A 14 2.81 -11.15 18.14
C GLY A 14 2.26 -11.07 16.72
N THR A 15 1.22 -10.25 16.48
CA THR A 15 0.68 -10.04 15.13
C THR A 15 1.63 -9.18 14.32
N LYS A 16 2.14 -9.71 13.19
CA LYS A 16 2.98 -8.96 12.26
C LYS A 16 2.13 -8.25 11.23
N LEU A 17 2.40 -6.97 11.03
CA LEU A 17 1.80 -6.14 10.00
C LEU A 17 2.79 -5.91 8.88
N PHE A 18 2.30 -5.98 7.66
CA PHE A 18 3.03 -5.75 6.43
C PHE A 18 2.41 -4.58 5.70
N ARG A 19 3.24 -3.63 5.29
CA ARG A 19 2.83 -2.49 4.49
C ARG A 19 3.02 -2.81 3.02
N THR A 20 1.96 -2.63 2.24
CA THR A 20 1.92 -2.77 0.79
C THR A 20 1.77 -1.39 0.17
N PHE A 21 2.64 -1.03 -0.76
CA PHE A 21 2.63 0.29 -1.43
C PHE A 21 3.27 0.18 -2.83
N SER A 22 3.04 1.18 -3.69
CA SER A 22 3.74 1.27 -4.98
C SER A 22 5.14 1.82 -4.78
N ASP A 23 6.15 1.15 -5.33
CA ASP A 23 7.52 1.67 -5.40
C ASP A 23 7.65 2.89 -6.32
N GLU A 24 6.68 3.10 -7.20
CA GLU A 24 6.65 4.20 -8.17
C GLU A 24 5.90 5.43 -7.63
N GLY A 25 5.55 5.47 -6.34
CA GLY A 25 4.87 6.64 -5.76
C GLY A 25 3.41 6.78 -6.18
N LYS A 26 2.78 5.68 -6.62
CA LYS A 26 1.38 5.66 -7.04
C LYS A 26 0.48 5.09 -5.96
N GLN A 27 -0.80 5.45 -6.04
CA GLN A 27 -1.82 4.83 -5.22
C GLN A 27 -1.97 3.36 -5.60
N ILE A 28 -2.51 2.59 -4.66
CA ILE A 28 -2.78 1.18 -4.85
C ILE A 28 -4.28 0.93 -4.73
N ILE A 29 -4.82 0.03 -5.53
CA ILE A 29 -6.21 -0.41 -5.45
C ILE A 29 -6.24 -1.85 -4.95
N GLN A 30 -7.10 -2.12 -3.96
CA GLN A 30 -7.40 -3.48 -3.54
C GLN A 30 -8.37 -4.11 -4.54
N ASN A 31 -7.99 -5.23 -5.17
CA ASN A 31 -8.76 -5.81 -6.27
C ASN A 31 -10.10 -6.41 -5.81
N GLU A 32 -10.20 -6.84 -4.55
CA GLU A 32 -11.38 -7.48 -3.99
C GLU A 32 -12.51 -6.49 -3.72
N THR A 33 -12.18 -5.27 -3.33
CA THR A 33 -13.15 -4.23 -2.94
C THR A 33 -13.20 -3.04 -3.88
N GLY A 34 -12.15 -2.86 -4.70
CA GLY A 34 -11.96 -1.68 -5.54
C GLY A 34 -11.60 -0.42 -4.74
N VAL A 35 -11.26 -0.54 -3.45
CA VAL A 35 -10.89 0.61 -2.62
C VAL A 35 -9.44 1.01 -2.93
N ILE A 36 -9.24 2.31 -3.12
CA ILE A 36 -7.94 2.91 -3.39
C ILE A 36 -7.33 3.38 -2.06
N PHE A 37 -6.05 3.08 -1.88
CA PHE A 37 -5.24 3.44 -0.73
C PHE A 37 -3.93 4.05 -1.19
N ASP A 38 -3.35 4.89 -0.35
CA ASP A 38 -1.98 5.40 -0.56
C ASP A 38 -0.96 4.30 -0.22
N ASP A 39 -1.20 3.64 0.90
CA ASP A 39 -0.56 2.39 1.30
C ASP A 39 -1.55 1.55 2.12
N ALA A 40 -1.40 0.24 2.04
CA ALA A 40 -2.24 -0.72 2.77
C ALA A 40 -1.40 -1.41 3.84
N VAL A 41 -1.94 -1.54 5.05
CA VAL A 41 -1.30 -2.28 6.13
C VAL A 41 -2.15 -3.49 6.46
N ASP A 42 -1.59 -4.67 6.20
CA ASP A 42 -2.28 -5.95 6.34
C ASP A 42 -1.57 -6.83 7.37
N VAL A 43 -2.33 -7.71 8.01
CA VAL A 43 -1.73 -8.77 8.85
C VAL A 43 -0.95 -9.78 8.00
N GLU A 44 0.03 -10.42 8.63
CA GLU A 44 0.76 -11.54 8.03
C GLU A 44 -0.21 -12.61 7.51
N GLY A 45 -0.04 -13.00 6.25
CA GLY A 45 -0.90 -14.00 5.60
C GLY A 45 -2.23 -13.47 5.06
N ALA A 46 -2.48 -12.17 5.06
CA ALA A 46 -3.63 -11.60 4.37
C ALA A 46 -3.64 -11.97 2.88
N THR A 47 -4.79 -12.43 2.39
CA THR A 47 -4.99 -12.87 1.00
C THR A 47 -5.35 -11.73 0.05
N PHE A 48 -5.34 -10.48 0.53
CA PHE A 48 -5.67 -9.32 -0.28
C PHE A 48 -4.62 -9.07 -1.35
N THR A 49 -5.11 -8.70 -2.53
CA THR A 49 -4.28 -8.41 -3.70
C THR A 49 -4.38 -6.94 -4.06
N TYR A 50 -3.22 -6.34 -4.33
CA TYR A 50 -3.11 -4.93 -4.65
C TYR A 50 -2.56 -4.74 -6.06
N SER A 51 -3.05 -3.71 -6.71
CA SER A 51 -2.54 -3.28 -8.01
C SER A 51 -2.25 -1.80 -7.99
N GLU A 52 -1.23 -1.42 -8.74
CA GLU A 52 -0.84 -0.02 -8.87
C GLU A 52 -1.87 0.70 -9.74
N THR A 53 -2.30 1.88 -9.32
CA THR A 53 -3.18 2.73 -10.13
C THR A 53 -2.36 3.67 -11.01
N GLU A 54 -3.01 4.34 -11.95
CA GLU A 54 -2.38 5.40 -12.75
C GLU A 54 -2.28 6.74 -11.99
N THR A 55 -2.83 6.81 -10.77
CA THR A 55 -2.87 8.02 -9.95
C THR A 55 -1.67 8.06 -9.00
N ASN A 56 -0.90 9.15 -9.07
CA ASN A 56 0.19 9.39 -8.11
C ASN A 56 -0.37 9.68 -6.71
N LEU A 57 0.43 9.41 -5.68
CA LEU A 57 0.07 9.70 -4.31
C LEU A 57 -0.17 11.22 -4.12
N PRO A 58 -1.19 11.61 -3.32
CA PRO A 58 -1.42 13.01 -2.97
C PRO A 58 -0.24 13.52 -2.13
N GLY A 59 0.63 14.32 -2.74
CA GLY A 59 1.87 14.82 -2.13
C GLY A 59 3.08 14.77 -3.04
N GLU A 60 3.03 14.04 -4.16
CA GLU A 60 4.14 14.03 -5.13
C GLU A 60 4.10 15.23 -6.11
N ASN A 61 3.04 16.06 -6.07
CA ASN A 61 2.82 17.17 -7.02
C ASN A 61 2.45 18.52 -6.37
N ASP A 62 2.71 18.75 -5.07
CA ASP A 62 2.31 19.99 -4.38
C ASP A 62 3.45 20.96 -4.05
N GLU A 63 4.61 20.91 -4.73
CA GLU A 63 5.72 21.83 -4.42
C GLU A 63 6.38 22.66 -5.53
N GLN A 64 5.89 22.78 -6.77
CA GLN A 64 6.39 23.89 -7.63
C GLN A 64 5.30 24.55 -8.49
N GLY A 65 4.63 25.53 -7.86
CA GLY A 65 4.11 26.72 -8.54
C GLY A 65 5.08 27.90 -8.40
#